data_AF-A0A4Q6GJ48-F1
#
_entry.id   AF-A0A4Q6GJ48-F1
#
_cell.length_a   1.000
_cell.length_b   1.000
_cell.length_c   1.000
_cell.angle_alpha   90.00
_cell.angle_beta   90.00
_cell.angle_gamma   90.00
#
_symmetry.space_group_name_H-M   'P 1'
#
loop_
_entity.id
_entity.type
_entity.pdbx_description
1 polymer ?
#
loop_
_entity_poly.entity_id
_entity_poly.type
_entity_poly.pdbx_seq_one_letter_code
_entity_poly.pdbx_strand_id
1 'polypeptide(L)'
;MERRKFLQIGAGTAGAMLIPVFGNAIAADELMSAMPASAKKALADTALNAATKAGASYCDVRIGRYLNQFIITRDLNVENISNTESSGVGVRVIANGAYGFASTNDMSPDGIANAARQAVAIAKANAKLQTEPVRLAPVKGVGEVAWA
;
A
#
# COMPACT_ATOMS: atom_id res chain seq x y z
N MET A 1 19.03 -31.11 -29.75
CA MET A 1 18.14 -29.97 -29.43
C MET A 1 18.34 -28.91 -30.52
N GLU A 2 17.29 -28.50 -31.22
CA GLU A 2 17.34 -27.52 -32.33
C GLU A 2 17.82 -26.14 -31.85
N ARG A 3 18.88 -25.58 -32.47
CA ARG A 3 19.51 -24.29 -32.07
C ARG A 3 18.50 -23.14 -32.01
N ARG A 4 17.54 -23.10 -32.94
CA ARG A 4 16.46 -22.11 -32.95
C ARG A 4 15.57 -22.23 -31.71
N LYS A 5 15.25 -23.45 -31.29
CA LYS A 5 14.43 -23.73 -30.11
C LYS A 5 15.18 -23.38 -28.82
N PHE A 6 16.48 -23.65 -28.74
CA PHE A 6 17.34 -23.25 -27.63
C PHE A 6 17.43 -21.72 -27.49
N LEU A 7 17.63 -20.99 -28.60
CA LEU A 7 17.69 -19.52 -28.57
C LEU A 7 16.33 -18.89 -28.22
N GLN A 8 15.22 -19.43 -28.71
CA GLN A 8 13.89 -18.94 -28.37
C GLN A 8 13.56 -19.16 -26.89
N ILE A 9 13.87 -20.35 -26.35
CA ILE A 9 13.68 -20.65 -24.92
C ILE A 9 14.60 -19.76 -24.08
N GLY A 10 15.89 -19.68 -24.41
CA GLY A 10 16.86 -18.86 -23.69
C GLY A 10 16.51 -17.37 -23.69
N ALA A 11 16.11 -16.81 -24.84
CA ALA A 11 15.69 -15.41 -24.96
C ALA A 11 14.38 -15.13 -24.19
N GLY A 12 13.41 -16.04 -24.24
CA GLY A 12 12.17 -15.91 -23.47
C GLY A 12 12.40 -15.92 -21.96
N THR A 13 13.27 -16.82 -21.47
CA THR A 13 13.64 -16.88 -20.05
C THR A 13 14.42 -15.65 -19.60
N ALA A 14 15.36 -15.16 -20.43
CA ALA A 14 16.11 -13.93 -20.13
C ALA A 14 15.21 -12.70 -20.06
N GLY A 15 14.25 -12.56 -20.98
CA GLY A 15 13.28 -11.46 -20.97
C GLY A 15 12.36 -11.47 -19.74
N ALA A 16 11.95 -12.65 -19.27
CA ALA A 16 11.12 -12.78 -18.07
C ALA A 16 11.85 -12.38 -16.78
N MET A 17 13.18 -12.56 -16.70
CA MET A 17 13.98 -12.13 -15.55
C MET A 17 14.09 -10.59 -15.41
N LEU A 18 13.76 -9.84 -16.47
CA LEU A 18 13.78 -8.38 -16.44
C LEU A 18 12.46 -7.77 -15.93
N ILE A 19 11.41 -8.57 -15.79
CA ILE A 19 10.12 -8.11 -15.26
C ILE A 19 10.20 -8.15 -13.73
N PRO A 20 10.00 -7.03 -13.03
CA PRO A 20 9.98 -7.04 -11.57
C PRO A 20 8.85 -7.94 -11.07
N VAL A 21 9.20 -8.90 -10.22
CA VAL A 21 8.26 -9.84 -9.58
C VAL A 21 7.35 -9.11 -8.59
N PHE A 22 7.82 -7.98 -8.04
CA PHE A 22 7.09 -7.15 -7.08
C PHE A 22 7.17 -5.67 -7.45
N GLY A 23 6.03 -5.00 -7.46
CA GLY A 23 5.91 -3.58 -7.80
C GLY A 23 5.93 -3.30 -9.30
N ASN A 24 5.71 -2.04 -9.66
CA ASN A 24 5.72 -1.54 -11.03
C ASN A 24 7.13 -1.07 -11.38
N ALA A 25 7.62 -1.37 -12.59
CA ALA A 25 8.89 -0.82 -13.06
C ALA A 25 8.79 0.71 -13.22
N ILE A 26 9.79 1.44 -12.74
CA ILE A 26 9.87 2.90 -12.83
C ILE A 26 11.23 3.36 -13.37
N ALA A 27 11.28 4.58 -13.91
CA ALA A 27 12.52 5.21 -14.32
C ALA A 27 13.38 5.59 -13.10
N ALA A 28 14.70 5.72 -13.28
CA ALA A 28 15.63 5.96 -12.18
C ALA A 28 15.47 7.34 -11.53
N ASP A 29 15.08 8.36 -12.30
CA ASP A 29 14.77 9.69 -11.82
C ASP A 29 13.51 9.74 -10.94
N GLU A 30 12.55 8.84 -11.17
CA GLU A 30 11.35 8.72 -10.33
C GLU A 30 11.62 8.24 -8.90
N LEU A 31 12.75 7.56 -8.64
CA LEU A 31 13.15 7.16 -7.29
C LEU A 31 13.28 8.34 -6.31
N MET A 32 13.51 9.54 -6.85
CA MET A 32 13.67 10.76 -6.05
C MET A 32 12.37 11.57 -5.95
N SER A 33 11.29 11.11 -6.60
CA SER A 33 10.01 11.81 -6.61
C SER A 33 9.18 11.45 -5.37
N ALA A 34 8.97 12.43 -4.49
CA ALA A 34 8.08 12.26 -3.35
C ALA A 34 6.62 12.54 -3.74
N MET A 35 5.69 11.74 -3.21
CA MET A 35 4.26 12.05 -3.34
C MET A 35 3.93 13.35 -2.59
N PRO A 36 3.30 14.35 -3.24
CA PRO A 36 2.93 15.61 -2.60
C PRO A 36 2.06 15.39 -1.36
N ALA A 37 2.28 16.20 -0.32
CA ALA A 37 1.48 16.12 0.91
C ALA A 37 -0.02 16.35 0.65
N SER A 38 -0.36 17.27 -0.26
CA SER A 38 -1.75 17.54 -0.66
C SER A 38 -2.44 16.33 -1.28
N ALA A 39 -1.74 15.58 -2.13
CA ALA A 39 -2.27 14.34 -2.72
C ALA A 39 -2.54 13.29 -1.63
N LYS A 40 -1.60 13.09 -0.70
CA LYS A 40 -1.80 12.20 0.46
C LYS A 40 -2.99 12.61 1.32
N LYS A 41 -3.17 13.92 1.56
CA LYS A 41 -4.32 14.45 2.31
C LYS A 41 -5.65 14.14 1.62
N ALA A 42 -5.77 14.40 0.31
CA ALA A 42 -7.00 14.11 -0.44
C ALA A 42 -7.39 12.61 -0.40
N LEU A 43 -6.41 11.72 -0.46
CA LEU A 43 -6.62 10.27 -0.35
C LEU A 43 -7.03 9.88 1.09
N ALA A 44 -6.38 10.46 2.09
CA ALA A 44 -6.72 10.23 3.49
C ALA A 44 -8.14 10.72 3.80
N ASP A 45 -8.51 11.91 3.35
CA ASP A 45 -9.85 12.48 3.52
C ASP A 45 -10.92 11.59 2.89
N THR A 46 -10.64 10.99 1.74
CA THR A 46 -11.55 10.03 1.10
C THR A 46 -11.84 8.84 2.02
N ALA A 47 -10.80 8.21 2.58
CA ALA A 47 -10.94 7.08 3.48
C ALA A 47 -11.61 7.47 4.81
N LEU A 48 -11.21 8.59 5.41
CA LEU A 48 -11.79 9.12 6.65
C LEU A 48 -13.29 9.39 6.49
N ASN A 49 -13.69 10.06 5.40
CA ASN A 49 -15.09 10.35 5.10
C ASN A 49 -15.92 9.08 4.88
N ALA A 50 -15.39 8.11 4.11
CA ALA A 50 -16.08 6.85 3.86
C ALA A 50 -16.25 6.02 5.14
N ALA A 51 -15.20 5.91 5.97
CA ALA A 51 -15.24 5.20 7.25
C ALA A 51 -16.24 5.86 8.21
N THR A 52 -16.22 7.20 8.31
CA THR A 52 -17.11 7.97 9.18
C THR A 52 -18.58 7.77 8.77
N LYS A 53 -18.90 7.91 7.47
CA LYS A 53 -20.25 7.66 6.94
C LYS A 53 -20.71 6.21 7.15
N ALA A 54 -19.79 5.25 7.18
CA ALA A 54 -20.09 3.85 7.45
C ALA A 54 -20.29 3.55 8.96
N GLY A 55 -20.03 4.50 9.85
CA GLY A 55 -20.26 4.40 11.30
C GLY A 55 -19.02 4.01 12.12
N ALA A 56 -17.82 4.33 11.64
CA ALA A 56 -16.61 4.23 12.45
C ALA A 56 -16.58 5.34 13.52
N SER A 57 -16.24 4.99 14.76
CA SER A 57 -15.96 5.95 15.83
C SER A 57 -14.50 6.42 15.84
N TYR A 58 -13.63 5.69 15.14
CA TYR A 58 -12.22 6.02 14.93
C TYR A 58 -11.79 5.51 13.56
N CYS A 59 -10.92 6.26 12.89
CA CYS A 59 -10.29 5.86 11.64
C CYS A 59 -8.86 6.43 11.60
N ASP A 60 -7.89 5.57 11.29
CA ASP A 60 -6.57 5.99 10.86
C ASP A 60 -6.28 5.45 9.46
N VAL A 61 -5.48 6.22 8.72
CA VAL A 61 -5.15 5.95 7.32
C VAL A 61 -3.64 6.02 7.16
N ARG A 62 -3.05 4.96 6.63
CA ARG A 62 -1.63 4.88 6.29
C ARG A 62 -1.48 4.81 4.79
N ILE A 63 -0.85 5.82 4.21
CA ILE A 63 -0.55 5.88 2.77
C ILE A 63 0.94 5.66 2.60
N GLY A 64 1.30 4.64 1.83
CA GLY A 64 2.68 4.31 1.51
C GLY A 64 2.93 4.41 0.02
N ARG A 65 4.08 4.99 -0.34
CA ARG A 65 4.74 4.86 -1.64
C ARG A 65 6.13 4.35 -1.35
N TYR A 66 6.46 3.18 -1.87
CA TYR A 66 7.70 2.47 -1.65
C TYR A 66 8.47 2.45 -2.96
N LEU A 67 9.62 3.11 -2.97
CA LEU A 67 10.52 3.22 -4.11
C LEU A 67 11.75 2.38 -3.79
N ASN A 68 12.00 1.35 -4.56
CA ASN A 68 13.07 0.39 -4.32
C ASN A 68 14.00 0.32 -5.52
N GLN A 69 15.29 0.17 -5.26
CA GLN A 69 16.28 -0.18 -6.27
C GLN A 69 16.92 -1.52 -5.90
N PHE A 70 16.96 -2.44 -6.86
CA PHE A 70 17.63 -3.72 -6.74
C PHE A 70 18.85 -3.72 -7.66
N ILE A 71 20.02 -4.02 -7.10
CA ILE A 71 21.28 -4.16 -7.82
C ILE A 71 21.71 -5.62 -7.68
N ILE A 72 21.81 -6.33 -8.81
CA ILE A 72 22.23 -7.72 -8.86
C ILE A 72 23.62 -7.76 -9.46
N THR A 73 24.56 -8.37 -8.73
CA THR A 73 25.95 -8.53 -9.17
C THR A 73 26.31 -10.01 -9.29
N ARG A 74 27.29 -10.30 -10.15
CA ARG A 74 27.94 -11.60 -10.25
C ARG A 74 29.43 -11.38 -10.50
N ASP A 75 30.26 -12.01 -9.68
CA ASP A 75 31.71 -11.79 -9.65
C ASP A 75 32.04 -10.29 -9.51
N LEU A 76 32.70 -9.71 -10.52
CA LEU A 76 33.07 -8.29 -10.57
C LEU A 76 32.14 -7.46 -11.48
N ASN A 77 31.03 -8.03 -11.95
CA ASN A 77 30.11 -7.39 -12.89
C ASN A 77 28.75 -7.07 -12.24
N VAL A 78 28.19 -5.93 -12.62
CA VAL A 78 26.77 -5.63 -12.38
C VAL A 78 25.96 -6.26 -13.49
N GLU A 79 25.08 -7.19 -13.12
CA GLU A 79 24.25 -7.93 -14.06
C GLU A 79 22.92 -7.21 -14.33
N ASN A 80 22.35 -6.56 -13.31
CA ASN A 80 21.08 -5.87 -13.45
C ASN A 80 20.93 -4.74 -12.42
N ILE A 81 20.28 -3.66 -12.84
CA ILE A 81 19.76 -2.62 -11.95
C ILE A 81 18.30 -2.44 -12.31
N SER A 82 17.41 -2.68 -11.34
CA SER A 82 15.97 -2.48 -11.53
C SER A 82 15.40 -1.58 -10.45
N ASN A 83 14.48 -0.71 -10.85
CA ASN A 83 13.78 0.20 -9.95
C ASN A 83 12.30 -0.14 -9.94
N THR A 84 11.71 -0.23 -8.75
CA THR A 84 10.29 -0.55 -8.61
C THR A 84 9.57 0.42 -7.69
N GLU A 85 8.29 0.62 -7.97
CA GLU A 85 7.36 1.31 -7.11
C GLU A 85 6.26 0.35 -6.62
N SER A 86 5.89 0.47 -5.35
CA SER A 86 4.59 0.00 -4.86
C SER A 86 3.92 1.08 -4.03
N SER A 87 2.63 1.31 -4.27
CA SER A 87 1.84 2.31 -3.54
C SER A 87 0.53 1.70 -3.04
N GLY A 88 0.06 2.18 -1.90
CA GLY A 88 -1.18 1.68 -1.31
C GLY A 88 -1.66 2.45 -0.09
N VAL A 89 -2.90 2.15 0.29
CA VAL A 89 -3.57 2.72 1.45
C VAL A 89 -4.01 1.59 2.38
N GLY A 90 -3.62 1.66 3.65
CA GLY A 90 -4.17 0.86 4.74
C GLY A 90 -5.13 1.70 5.58
N VAL A 91 -6.31 1.17 5.88
CA VAL A 91 -7.33 1.84 6.70
C VAL A 91 -7.64 0.96 7.90
N ARG A 92 -7.42 1.49 9.10
CA ARG A 92 -7.81 0.85 10.36
C ARG A 92 -8.92 1.66 11.01
N VAL A 93 -9.93 0.97 11.52
CA VAL A 93 -11.10 1.61 12.12
C VAL A 93 -11.47 0.96 13.44
N ILE A 94 -12.21 1.70 14.26
CA ILE A 94 -13.04 1.14 15.33
C ILE A 94 -14.50 1.39 14.97
N ALA A 95 -15.32 0.33 15.01
CA ALA A 95 -16.77 0.45 14.87
C ALA A 95 -17.45 -0.51 15.86
N ASN A 96 -18.50 -0.05 16.53
CA ASN A 96 -19.19 -0.80 17.59
C ASN A 96 -18.23 -1.36 18.66
N GLY A 97 -17.15 -0.63 18.96
CA GLY A 97 -16.17 -1.03 19.96
C GLY A 97 -15.14 -2.07 19.51
N ALA A 98 -15.13 -2.52 18.25
CA ALA A 98 -14.14 -3.48 17.77
C ALA A 98 -13.28 -2.93 16.62
N TYR A 99 -12.09 -3.50 16.44
CA TYR A 99 -11.19 -3.15 15.36
C TYR A 99 -11.55 -3.82 14.04
N GLY A 100 -11.29 -3.10 12.95
CA GLY A 100 -11.27 -3.64 11.60
C GLY A 100 -10.17 -2.99 10.77
N PHE A 101 -9.68 -3.73 9.79
CA PHE A 101 -8.60 -3.29 8.91
C PHE A 101 -8.83 -3.78 7.49
N ALA A 102 -8.50 -2.94 6.51
CA ALA A 102 -8.42 -3.32 5.11
C ALA A 102 -7.36 -2.46 4.42
N SER A 103 -6.83 -2.95 3.29
CA SER A 103 -5.86 -2.23 2.49
C SER A 103 -6.12 -2.41 1.00
N THR A 104 -5.69 -1.45 0.20
CA THR A 104 -5.80 -1.50 -1.26
C THR A 104 -4.57 -0.86 -1.92
N ASN A 105 -4.22 -1.34 -3.11
CA ASN A 105 -3.29 -0.68 -4.04
C ASN A 105 -4.04 0.11 -5.15
N ASP A 106 -5.36 0.01 -5.20
CA ASP A 106 -6.19 0.90 -6.01
C ASP A 106 -6.29 2.26 -5.33
N MET A 107 -5.47 3.20 -5.82
CA MET A 107 -5.33 4.56 -5.31
C MET A 107 -6.45 5.50 -5.80
N SER A 108 -7.49 4.98 -6.48
CA SER A 108 -8.67 5.76 -6.83
C SER A 108 -9.51 6.09 -5.59
N PRO A 109 -10.31 7.18 -5.63
CA PRO A 109 -11.23 7.50 -4.54
C PRO A 109 -12.19 6.34 -4.20
N ASP A 110 -12.67 5.62 -5.23
CA ASP A 110 -13.59 4.49 -5.05
C ASP A 110 -12.89 3.28 -4.42
N GLY A 111 -11.68 2.94 -4.87
CA GLY A 111 -10.86 1.87 -4.29
C GLY A 111 -10.60 2.10 -2.80
N ILE A 112 -10.22 3.33 -2.44
CA ILE A 112 -9.96 3.73 -1.05
C ILE A 112 -11.25 3.73 -0.23
N ALA A 113 -12.34 4.28 -0.76
CA ALA A 113 -13.62 4.30 -0.07
C ALA A 113 -14.18 2.88 0.15
N ASN A 114 -13.97 1.97 -0.81
CA ASN A 114 -14.29 0.55 -0.68
C ASN A 114 -13.48 -0.11 0.45
N ALA A 115 -12.16 0.09 0.49
CA ALA A 115 -11.31 -0.42 1.56
C ALA A 115 -11.77 0.09 2.94
N ALA A 116 -12.09 1.38 3.05
CA ALA A 116 -12.61 1.95 4.30
C ALA A 116 -13.94 1.32 4.72
N ARG A 117 -14.89 1.14 3.80
CA ARG A 117 -16.17 0.46 4.09
C ARG A 117 -15.96 -1.00 4.50
N GLN A 118 -15.04 -1.69 3.85
CA GLN A 118 -14.69 -3.08 4.19
C GLN A 118 -14.09 -3.16 5.60
N ALA A 119 -13.17 -2.27 5.96
CA ALA A 119 -12.62 -2.21 7.31
C ALA A 119 -13.72 -2.03 8.36
N VAL A 120 -14.72 -1.18 8.10
CA VAL A 120 -15.87 -0.99 8.99
C VAL A 120 -16.77 -2.22 9.07
N ALA A 121 -17.01 -2.91 7.95
CA ALA A 121 -17.78 -4.15 7.94
C ALA A 121 -17.08 -5.23 8.78
N ILE A 122 -15.76 -5.37 8.65
CA ILE A 122 -14.93 -6.28 9.47
C ILE A 122 -15.04 -5.91 10.95
N ALA A 123 -14.90 -4.63 11.30
CA ALA A 123 -15.05 -4.17 12.69
C ALA A 123 -16.42 -4.53 13.28
N LYS A 124 -17.51 -4.29 12.55
CA LYS A 124 -18.88 -4.63 13.00
C LYS A 124 -19.10 -6.13 13.14
N ALA A 125 -18.45 -6.96 12.30
CA ALA A 125 -18.49 -8.41 12.45
C ALA A 125 -17.74 -8.85 13.72
N ASN A 126 -16.55 -8.32 13.95
CA ASN A 126 -15.74 -8.60 15.14
C ASN A 126 -16.43 -8.16 16.44
N ALA A 127 -17.16 -7.06 16.43
CA ALA A 127 -17.91 -6.55 17.59
C ALA A 127 -18.90 -7.56 18.17
N LYS A 128 -19.38 -8.54 17.39
CA LYS A 128 -20.29 -9.59 17.89
C LYS A 128 -19.59 -10.60 18.80
N LEU A 129 -18.27 -10.74 18.68
CA LEU A 129 -17.45 -11.71 19.42
C LEU A 129 -16.72 -11.05 20.59
N GLN A 130 -16.60 -9.72 20.57
CA GLN A 130 -15.82 -8.98 21.54
C GLN A 130 -16.63 -8.73 22.82
N THR A 131 -16.05 -9.05 23.97
CA THR A 131 -16.70 -8.92 25.28
C THR A 131 -16.58 -7.52 25.87
N GLU A 132 -15.47 -6.83 25.62
CA GLU A 132 -15.21 -5.48 26.12
C GLU A 132 -14.85 -4.54 24.96
N PRO A 133 -15.47 -3.36 24.82
CA PRO A 133 -15.19 -2.45 23.73
C PRO A 133 -13.80 -1.82 23.85
N VAL A 134 -13.14 -1.63 22.70
CA VAL A 134 -11.88 -0.88 22.60
C VAL A 134 -12.11 0.56 23.07
N ARG A 135 -11.27 1.00 24.02
CA ARG A 135 -11.21 2.38 24.50
C ARG A 135 -9.81 2.92 24.26
N LEU A 136 -9.71 3.95 23.43
CA LEU A 136 -8.45 4.65 23.21
C LEU A 136 -8.08 5.45 24.46
N ALA A 137 -6.78 5.50 24.78
CA ALA A 137 -6.29 6.35 25.86
C ALA A 137 -6.59 7.83 25.53
N PRO A 138 -6.95 8.66 26.52
CA PRO A 138 -7.26 10.06 26.32
C PRO A 138 -5.97 10.87 26.11
N VAL A 139 -5.42 10.79 24.89
CA VAL A 139 -4.22 11.54 24.48
C VAL A 139 -4.61 12.74 23.62
N LYS A 140 -3.92 13.85 23.80
CA LYS A 140 -4.08 15.02 22.93
C LYS A 140 -3.49 14.69 21.56
N GLY A 141 -4.25 14.94 20.49
CA GLY A 141 -3.75 14.81 19.11
C GLY A 141 -2.55 15.72 18.87
N VAL A 142 -1.57 15.23 18.10
CA VAL A 142 -0.32 15.96 17.81
C VAL A 142 -0.45 17.00 16.69
N GLY A 143 -1.58 17.02 15.97
CA GLY A 143 -1.78 17.88 14.81
C GLY A 143 -0.97 17.43 13.60
N GLU A 144 -0.59 18.37 12.74
CA GLU A 144 0.28 18.09 11.60
C GLU A 144 1.75 18.12 12.04
N VAL A 145 2.41 16.97 11.94
CA VAL A 145 3.82 16.82 12.32
C VAL A 145 4.55 16.06 11.21
N ALA A 146 5.81 16.46 10.98
CA ALA A 146 6.76 15.71 10.18
C ALA A 146 7.84 15.15 11.11
N TRP A 147 8.14 13.86 10.99
CA TRP A 147 9.18 13.18 11.76
C TRP A 147 10.38 12.94 10.84
N ALA A 148 11.58 13.19 11.37
CA ALA A 148 12.86 12.99 10.68
C ALA A 148 13.43 11.60 10.96
#